data_AF-A0A1E4FIA1-F1
#
_entry.id   AF-A0A1E4FIA1-F1
#
_cell.length_a   1.000
_cell.length_b   1.000
_cell.length_c   1.000
_cell.angle_alpha   90.00
_cell.angle_beta   90.00
_cell.angle_gamma   90.00
#
_symmetry.space_group_name_H-M   'P 1'
#
loop_
_entity.id
_entity.type
_entity.pdbx_description
1 polymer ?
#
loop_
_entity_poly.entity_id
_entity_poly.type
_entity_poly.pdbx_seq_one_letter_code
_entity_poly.pdbx_strand_id
1 'polypeptide(L)' 'MSDGRVLFEFVQMGQQMRVAAIDEATGTEVVVITPLNATKLQMQRVAMAKLKRKLEQDRPAPLTSPGKYA' A
#
# COMPACT_ATOMS: atom_id res chain seq x y z
N MET A 1 8.74 -17.02 -8.88
CA MET A 1 8.16 -15.73 -9.29
C MET A 1 7.10 -15.42 -8.26
N SER A 2 7.33 -14.44 -7.38
CA SER A 2 6.36 -14.05 -6.36
C SER A 2 5.25 -13.27 -7.06
N ASP A 3 4.21 -13.98 -7.50
CA ASP A 3 2.89 -13.39 -7.81
C ASP A 3 2.57 -12.38 -6.72
N GLY A 4 2.15 -11.16 -7.08
CA GLY A 4 1.95 -9.99 -6.20
C GLY A 4 0.97 -10.24 -5.03
N ARG A 5 1.40 -11.08 -4.10
CA ARG A 5 0.70 -11.47 -2.89
C ARG A 5 0.85 -10.34 -1.91
N VAL A 6 -0.29 -9.91 -1.40
CA VAL A 6 -0.37 -8.87 -0.37
C VAL A 6 -0.75 -9.54 0.93
N LEU A 7 0.11 -9.39 1.94
CA LEU A 7 -0.14 -9.82 3.30
C LEU A 7 -0.87 -8.71 4.03
N PHE A 8 -1.86 -9.08 4.86
CA PHE A 8 -2.63 -8.14 5.66
C PHE A 8 -2.54 -8.47 7.14
N GLU A 9 -2.22 -7.48 7.96
CA GLU A 9 -2.28 -7.56 9.43
C GLU A 9 -3.44 -6.69 9.94
N PHE A 10 -4.21 -7.19 10.91
CA PHE A 10 -5.30 -6.46 11.54
C PHE A 10 -5.05 -6.39 13.04
N VAL A 11 -4.91 -5.17 13.57
CA VAL A 11 -4.68 -4.93 14.99
C VAL A 11 -5.74 -3.97 15.50
N GLN A 12 -6.58 -4.44 16.43
CA GLN A 12 -7.56 -3.58 17.06
C GLN A 12 -6.87 -2.62 18.03
N MET A 13 -7.16 -1.33 17.89
CA MET A 13 -6.67 -0.26 18.75
C MET A 13 -7.88 0.51 19.29
N GLY A 14 -8.44 0.05 20.41
CA GLY A 14 -9.65 0.60 21.00
C GLY A 14 -10.86 0.47 20.06
N GLN A 15 -11.42 1.61 19.63
CA GLN A 15 -12.55 1.69 18.70
C GLN A 15 -12.15 1.75 17.21
N GLN A 16 -10.85 1.59 16.93
CA GLN A 16 -10.32 1.60 15.57
C GLN A 16 -9.64 0.26 15.25
N MET A 17 -9.52 -0.03 13.97
CA MET A 17 -8.74 -1.14 13.45
C MET A 17 -7.56 -0.57 12.65
N ARG A 18 -6.34 -0.90 13.07
CA ARG A 18 -5.14 -0.68 12.29
C ARG A 18 -4.98 -1.84 11.32
N VAL A 19 -4.81 -1.53 10.04
CA VAL A 19 -4.59 -2.54 9.00
C VAL A 19 -3.28 -2.25 8.27
N ALA A 20 -2.34 -3.18 8.34
CA ALA A 20 -1.13 -3.15 7.53
C ALA A 20 -1.36 -3.97 6.25
N ALA A 21 -0.90 -3.46 5.12
CA ALA A 21 -0.83 -4.18 3.85
C ALA A 21 0.61 -4.16 3.35
N ILE A 22 1.17 -5.35 3.10
CA ILE A 22 2.57 -5.55 2.74
C ILE A 22 2.61 -6.28 1.41
N ASP A 23 3.27 -5.69 0.41
CA ASP A 23 3.58 -6.37 -0.84
C ASP A 23 4.77 -7.33 -0.64
N GLU A 24 4.56 -8.63 -0.88
CA GLU A 24 5.58 -9.67 -0.66
C GLU A 24 6.81 -9.49 -1.55
N ALA A 25 6.63 -8.98 -2.77
CA ALA A 25 7.70 -8.88 -3.77
C ALA A 25 8.66 -7.70 -3.49
N THR A 26 8.12 -6.55 -3.09
CA THR A 26 8.89 -5.32 -2.87
C THR A 26 9.19 -5.06 -1.38
N GLY A 27 8.49 -5.75 -0.47
CA GLY A 27 8.52 -5.45 0.96
C GLY A 27 7.83 -4.13 1.33
N THR A 28 7.12 -3.50 0.39
CA THR A 28 6.47 -2.21 0.62
C THR A 28 5.30 -2.38 1.57
N GLU A 29 5.38 -1.73 2.73
CA GLU A 29 4.29 -1.68 3.71
C GLU A 29 3.55 -0.34 3.67
N VAL A 30 2.22 -0.43 3.81
CA VAL A 30 1.36 0.70 4.16
C VAL A 30 0.46 0.35 5.34
N VAL A 31 0.18 1.34 6.17
CA VAL A 31 -0.76 1.23 7.29
C VAL A 31 -1.95 2.16 7.06
N VAL A 32 -3.15 1.66 7.30
CA VAL A 32 -4.40 2.43 7.32
C VAL A 32 -5.11 2.26 8.65
N ILE A 33 -5.85 3.28 9.06
CA ILE A 33 -6.72 3.25 10.24
C ILE A 33 -8.16 3.25 9.74
N THR A 34 -8.93 2.27 10.16
CA THR A 34 -10.34 2.11 9.78
C THR A 34 -11.23 2.03 11.02
N PRO A 35 -12.53 2.32 10.89
CA PRO A 35 -13.49 2.05 11.95
C PRO A 35 -13.54 0.56 12.31
N LEU A 36 -13.76 0.23 13.58
CA LEU A 36 -13.90 -1.16 14.02
C LEU A 36 -15.12 -1.87 13.40
N ASN A 37 -16.17 -1.11 13.03
CA ASN A 37 -17.39 -1.64 12.43
C ASN A 37 -17.31 -1.85 10.91
N ALA A 38 -16.20 -1.49 10.26
CA ALA A 38 -16.02 -1.76 8.84
C ALA A 38 -15.83 -3.27 8.61
N THR A 39 -16.26 -3.77 7.46
CA THR A 39 -16.04 -5.18 7.11
C THR A 39 -14.58 -5.43 6.73
N LYS A 40 -14.08 -6.64 6.94
CA LYS A 40 -12.71 -7.03 6.54
C LYS A 40 -12.41 -6.71 5.07
N LEU A 41 -13.37 -6.95 4.17
CA LEU A 41 -13.23 -6.65 2.74
C LEU A 41 -13.08 -5.14 2.47
N GLN A 42 -13.84 -4.29 3.16
CA GLN A 42 -13.71 -2.83 3.04
C GLN A 42 -12.33 -2.36 3.52
N MET A 43 -11.87 -2.87 4.66
CA MET A 43 -10.55 -2.54 5.20
C MET A 43 -9.42 -2.95 4.25
N GLN A 44 -9.48 -4.17 3.71
CA GLN A 44 -8.52 -4.66 2.72
C GLN A 44 -8.51 -3.80 1.44
N ARG A 45 -9.68 -3.38 0.95
CA ARG A 45 -9.78 -2.51 -0.24
C ARG A 45 -9.08 -1.17 -0.01
N VAL A 46 -9.29 -0.53 1.13
CA VAL A 46 -8.65 0.75 1.48
C VAL A 46 -7.13 0.58 1.60
N ALA A 47 -6.68 -0.46 2.30
CA ALA A 47 -5.26 -0.76 2.47
C ALA A 47 -4.58 -1.09 1.13
N MET A 48 -5.22 -1.92 0.29
CA MET A 48 -4.74 -2.25 -1.05
C MET A 48 -4.66 -1.02 -1.96
N ALA A 49 -5.67 -0.14 -1.93
CA ALA A 49 -5.66 1.08 -2.74
C ALA A 49 -4.48 2.00 -2.35
N LYS A 50 -4.20 2.13 -1.04
CA LYS A 50 -3.04 2.89 -0.55
C LYS A 50 -1.72 2.23 -0.96
N LEU A 51 -1.63 0.90 -0.90
CA LEU A 51 -0.44 0.15 -1.28
C LEU A 51 -0.13 0.33 -2.77
N LYS A 52 -1.13 0.16 -3.64
CA LYS A 52 -1.00 0.38 -5.09
C LYS A 52 -0.49 1.78 -5.41
N ARG A 53 -1.09 2.81 -4.78
CA ARG A 53 -0.65 4.19 -4.96
C ARG A 53 0.80 4.40 -4.54
N LYS A 54 1.24 3.80 -3.43
CA LYS A 54 2.64 3.89 -2.97
C LYS A 54 3.59 3.20 -3.95
N LEU A 55 3.26 2.00 -4.42
CA LEU A 55 4.05 1.28 -5.42
C LEU A 55 4.16 2.04 -6.75
N GLU A 56 3.11 2.74 -7.15
CA GLU A 56 3.13 3.62 -8.33
C GLU A 56 4.02 4.85 -8.13
N GLN A 57 4.06 5.42 -6.92
CA GLN A 57 4.90 6.57 -6.57
C GLN A 57 6.38 6.19 -6.44
N ASP A 58 6.67 5.02 -5.88
CA ASP A 58 8.03 4.53 -5.68
C ASP A 58 8.64 3.96 -6.98
N ARG A 59 7.84 3.77 -8.04
CA ARG A 59 8.37 3.45 -9.37
C ARG A 59 9.13 4.67 -9.88
N PRO A 60 10.47 4.60 -10.04
CA PRO A 60 11.23 5.74 -10.54
C PRO A 60 10.74 6.07 -11.95
N ALA A 61 10.37 7.34 -12.17
CA ALA A 61 10.13 7.84 -13.51
C ALA A 61 11.41 7.61 -14.35
N PRO A 62 11.31 7.09 -15.60
CA PRO A 62 12.49 6.99 -16.44
C PRO A 62 13.07 8.39 -16.64
N LEU A 63 14.36 8.55 -16.29
CA LEU A 63 15.14 9.76 -16.46
C LEU A 63 15.28 10.11 -17.96
N THR A 64 14.26 10.69 -18.57
CA THR A 64 14.43 11.40 -19.84
C THR A 64 14.71 12.86 -19.51
N SER A 65 15.98 13.19 -19.32
CA SER A 65 16.47 14.56 -19.47
C SER A 65 17.35 14.60 -20.72
N PRO A 66 16.82 14.95 -21.90
CA PRO A 66 17.66 15.41 -22.98
C PRO A 66 18.05 16.84 -22.64
N GLY A 67 19.33 17.03 -22.34
CA GLY A 67 19.90 18.34 -22.05
C GLY A 67 19.49 19.37 -23.10
N LYS A 68 18.90 20.48 -22.65
CA LYS A 68 18.70 21.68 -23.45
C LYS A 68 18.98 22.91 -22.62
N TYR A 69 20.26 23.10 -22.33
CA TYR A 69 20.83 24.41 -22.06
C TYR A 69 21.94 24.56 -23.10
N ALA A 70 21.55 25.03 -24.28
CA ALA A 70 22.43 25.51 -25.34
C ALA A 70 22.11 27.00 -25.53
#